data_AF-D6Z7Q1-F1
#
_entry.id   AF-D6Z7Q1-F1
#
_cell.length_a   1.000
_cell.length_b   1.000
_cell.length_c   1.000
_cell.angle_alpha   90.00
_cell.angle_beta   90.00
_cell.angle_gamma   90.00
#
_symmetry.space_group_name_H-M   'P 1'
#
loop_
_entity.id
_entity.type
_entity.pdbx_description
1 polymer ?
#
loop_
_entity_poly.entity_id
_entity_poly.type
_entity_poly.pdbx_seq_one_letter_code
_entity_poly.pdbx_strand_id
1 'polypeptide(L)'
;MTLTVNPAALSHFRDVETALAGKTEDAKKYVEKHLEDLGMFNTGVAGAVTWQTAISKIPEAREAVLANLDRLHELVTGSAKTVGESGDEYKKLDLHHAQQIDDSFAEQPYEHYKPAGKPGAAEDPAAKLTDPKAEHKIPEVIGETFSLGSWLSLGKLADEAIKAICGVNPGEWVAQRLTGDWEEFSKAADALRHVGDFYAAFGDNIGADLETMLQSWQGHASTEAGAYFTSLAASVQGQKGPLVALAQQMDITAEGVASFTDAAKGGLEDLMDKAITLGIEAAAAAASWETGFGPLAAGAFAAVTIYKAEQTWKRIAEMLDKAWSAAQVVAGFTAGTMGALRDLQNSPLPAGAYQHPSAPEHH
;
A
#
# COMPACT_ATOMS: atom_id res chain seq x y z
N MET A 1 26.38 10.13 38.74
CA MET A 1 26.57 9.00 37.81
C MET A 1 28.00 9.03 37.32
N THR A 2 28.66 7.88 37.25
CA THR A 2 30.00 7.76 36.66
C THR A 2 29.83 7.64 35.15
N LEU A 3 30.57 8.43 34.37
CA LEU A 3 30.64 8.29 32.91
C LEU A 3 31.37 6.97 32.59
N THR A 4 30.80 6.15 31.72
CA THR A 4 31.46 4.95 31.20
C THR A 4 31.14 4.87 29.72
N VAL A 5 32.17 4.69 28.88
CA VAL A 5 31.97 4.63 27.44
C VAL A 5 32.94 3.64 26.81
N ASN A 6 32.45 2.88 25.85
CA ASN A 6 33.24 2.07 24.94
C ASN A 6 33.11 2.68 23.53
N PRO A 7 34.11 3.44 23.06
CA PRO A 7 34.06 4.08 21.74
C PRO A 7 33.83 3.11 20.57
N ALA A 8 34.24 1.85 20.72
CA ALA A 8 34.02 0.83 19.69
C ALA A 8 32.53 0.48 19.51
N ALA A 9 31.72 0.57 20.57
CA ALA A 9 30.28 0.31 20.47
C ALA A 9 29.55 1.43 19.72
N LEU A 10 29.94 2.70 19.94
CA LEU A 10 29.41 3.84 19.18
C LEU A 10 29.83 3.76 17.70
N SER A 11 31.08 3.36 17.44
CA SER A 11 31.57 3.14 16.06
C SER A 11 30.78 2.04 15.35
N HIS A 12 30.48 0.96 16.06
CA HIS A 12 29.67 -0.13 15.52
C HIS A 12 28.24 0.32 15.22
N PHE A 13 27.59 1.02 16.14
CA PHE A 13 26.24 1.55 15.94
C PHE A 13 26.18 2.51 14.73
N ARG A 14 27.18 3.39 14.56
CA ARG A 14 27.33 4.20 13.34
C ARG A 14 27.38 3.34 12.07
N ASP A 15 28.17 2.28 12.08
CA ASP A 15 28.35 1.43 10.89
C ASP A 15 27.03 0.72 10.52
N VAL A 16 26.26 0.29 11.52
CA VAL A 16 24.89 -0.24 11.35
C VAL A 16 23.97 0.80 10.73
N GLU A 17 23.86 1.98 11.34
CA GLU A 17 22.99 3.06 10.83
C GLU A 17 23.35 3.47 9.39
N THR A 18 24.65 3.47 9.07
CA THR A 18 25.15 3.72 7.71
C THR A 18 24.73 2.60 6.74
N ALA A 19 24.80 1.34 7.17
CA ALA A 19 24.33 0.22 6.38
C ALA A 19 22.81 0.29 6.15
N LEU A 20 22.03 0.61 7.19
CA LEU A 20 20.59 0.84 7.12
C LEU A 20 20.23 1.98 6.17
N ALA A 21 20.99 3.08 6.17
CA ALA A 21 20.82 4.17 5.21
C ALA A 21 20.94 3.65 3.76
N GLY A 22 21.83 2.70 3.48
CA GLY A 22 21.91 2.05 2.17
C GLY A 22 20.65 1.27 1.79
N LYS A 23 19.96 0.68 2.77
CA LYS A 23 18.75 -0.12 2.57
C LYS A 23 17.53 0.72 2.18
N THR A 24 17.49 2.01 2.52
CA THR A 24 16.40 2.89 2.08
C THR A 24 16.39 3.07 0.56
N GLU A 25 17.56 3.02 -0.09
CA GLU A 25 17.66 3.09 -1.55
C GLU A 25 17.12 1.83 -2.23
N ASP A 26 17.30 0.66 -1.63
CA ASP A 26 16.70 -0.58 -2.10
C ASP A 26 15.16 -0.51 -2.02
N ALA A 27 14.63 0.02 -0.90
CA ALA A 27 13.20 0.26 -0.74
C ALA A 27 12.64 1.28 -1.74
N LYS A 28 13.38 2.35 -2.05
CA LYS A 28 12.96 3.35 -3.04
C LYS A 28 12.84 2.73 -4.43
N LYS A 29 13.85 1.99 -4.87
CA LYS A 29 13.81 1.25 -6.15
C LYS A 29 12.67 0.26 -6.21
N TYR A 30 12.38 -0.42 -5.09
CA TYR A 30 11.26 -1.34 -4.99
C TYR A 30 9.92 -0.61 -5.16
N VAL A 31 9.73 0.49 -4.44
CA VAL A 31 8.53 1.33 -4.50
C VAL A 31 8.34 1.93 -5.89
N GLU A 32 9.40 2.39 -6.53
CA GLU A 32 9.37 2.85 -7.92
C GLU A 32 8.91 1.70 -8.83
N LYS A 33 9.64 0.59 -8.86
CA LYS A 33 9.34 -0.55 -9.73
C LYS A 33 7.92 -1.08 -9.59
N HIS A 34 7.37 -1.14 -8.38
CA HIS A 34 6.12 -1.82 -8.12
C HIS A 34 4.91 -0.90 -7.90
N LEU A 35 5.12 0.42 -7.73
CA LEU A 35 4.03 1.39 -7.57
C LEU A 35 3.97 2.48 -8.67
N GLU A 36 4.93 2.54 -9.61
CA GLU A 36 5.01 3.57 -10.65
C GLU A 36 3.89 3.52 -11.71
N ASP A 37 3.54 2.32 -12.19
CA ASP A 37 2.59 2.17 -13.32
C ASP A 37 1.10 2.22 -12.93
N LEU A 38 0.81 2.40 -11.63
CA LEU A 38 -0.56 2.39 -11.11
C LEU A 38 -1.35 3.66 -11.50
N GLY A 39 -0.68 4.73 -11.94
CA GLY A 39 -1.33 5.91 -12.52
C GLY A 39 -1.86 5.69 -13.95
N MET A 40 -1.35 4.66 -14.63
CA MET A 40 -1.75 4.24 -15.97
C MET A 40 -2.36 2.84 -15.94
N PHE A 41 -3.19 2.52 -14.94
CA PHE A 41 -4.13 1.42 -15.19
C PHE A 41 -4.86 1.78 -16.48
N ASN A 42 -4.72 0.90 -17.47
CA ASN A 42 -5.37 1.04 -18.77
C ASN A 42 -6.86 0.70 -18.60
N THR A 43 -7.49 1.29 -17.59
CA THR A 43 -8.93 1.34 -17.43
C THR A 43 -9.42 2.06 -18.67
N GLY A 44 -10.22 1.40 -19.51
CA GLY A 44 -10.93 2.10 -20.57
C GLY A 44 -11.59 3.37 -20.00
N VAL A 45 -11.76 4.40 -20.83
CA VAL A 45 -12.14 5.77 -20.43
C VAL A 45 -13.29 5.85 -19.40
N ALA A 46 -14.19 4.86 -19.36
CA ALA A 46 -15.31 4.78 -18.42
C ALA A 46 -15.02 4.03 -17.09
N GLY A 47 -14.12 3.04 -17.10
CA GLY A 47 -13.64 2.34 -15.90
C GLY A 47 -12.76 3.27 -15.09
N ALA A 48 -12.00 4.12 -15.81
CA ALA A 48 -11.26 5.23 -15.26
C ALA A 48 -12.18 6.12 -14.41
N VAL A 49 -13.38 6.48 -14.88
CA VAL A 49 -14.30 7.38 -14.13
C VAL A 49 -14.87 6.71 -12.86
N THR A 50 -15.12 5.41 -12.88
CA THR A 50 -15.76 4.67 -11.77
C THR A 50 -14.76 4.13 -10.76
N TRP A 51 -13.46 4.16 -11.03
CA TRP A 51 -12.47 3.73 -10.05
C TRP A 51 -11.36 4.76 -9.89
N GLN A 52 -11.48 5.90 -10.59
CA GLN A 52 -10.51 6.99 -10.58
C GLN A 52 -10.19 7.44 -9.18
N THR A 53 -11.19 7.57 -8.31
CA THR A 53 -10.96 8.16 -6.99
C THR A 53 -10.07 7.26 -6.14
N ALA A 54 -10.19 5.92 -6.25
CA ALA A 54 -9.31 5.00 -5.54
C ALA A 54 -7.94 4.95 -6.21
N ILE A 55 -7.93 4.79 -7.54
CA ILE A 55 -6.72 4.65 -8.36
C ILE A 55 -5.84 5.92 -8.31
N SER A 56 -6.44 7.11 -8.42
CA SER A 56 -5.71 8.39 -8.47
C SER A 56 -4.99 8.72 -7.17
N LYS A 57 -5.32 8.03 -6.08
CA LYS A 57 -4.69 8.23 -4.76
C LYS A 57 -3.46 7.36 -4.55
N ILE A 58 -3.26 6.34 -5.39
CA ILE A 58 -2.09 5.47 -5.31
C ILE A 58 -0.78 6.22 -5.60
N PRO A 59 -0.68 7.08 -6.64
CA PRO A 59 0.50 7.91 -6.84
C PRO A 59 0.82 8.80 -5.63
N GLU A 60 -0.22 9.35 -4.97
CA GLU A 60 -0.04 10.16 -3.76
C GLU A 60 0.51 9.31 -2.58
N ALA A 61 0.04 8.06 -2.43
CA ALA A 61 0.59 7.13 -1.44
C ALA A 61 2.04 6.75 -1.74
N ARG A 62 2.37 6.50 -3.02
CA ARG A 62 3.76 6.25 -3.48
C ARG A 62 4.66 7.42 -3.14
N GLU A 63 4.26 8.65 -3.46
CA GLU A 63 5.03 9.86 -3.15
C GLU A 63 5.25 10.02 -1.65
N ALA A 64 4.23 9.75 -0.82
CA ALA A 64 4.36 9.80 0.63
C ALA A 64 5.35 8.75 1.16
N VAL A 65 5.32 7.52 0.63
CA VAL A 65 6.29 6.47 0.99
C VAL A 65 7.70 6.86 0.58
N LEU A 66 7.91 7.33 -0.66
CA LEU A 66 9.22 7.78 -1.13
C LEU A 66 9.78 8.91 -0.29
N ALA A 67 8.96 9.91 0.03
CA ALA A 67 9.36 11.03 0.89
C ALA A 67 9.72 10.56 2.31
N ASN A 68 9.02 9.56 2.85
CA ASN A 68 9.37 8.98 4.15
C ASN A 68 10.66 8.16 4.10
N LEU A 69 10.95 7.47 3.00
CA LEU A 69 12.22 6.77 2.80
C LEU A 69 13.40 7.75 2.66
N ASP A 70 13.23 8.86 1.94
CA ASP A 70 14.21 9.95 1.87
C ASP A 70 14.47 10.52 3.26
N ARG A 71 13.40 10.83 3.99
CA ARG A 71 13.53 11.37 5.34
C ARG A 71 14.22 10.41 6.28
N LEU A 72 13.88 9.12 6.21
CA LEU A 72 14.52 8.09 7.01
C LEU A 72 16.02 8.02 6.70
N HIS A 73 16.39 8.03 5.42
CA HIS A 73 17.79 8.05 4.97
C HIS A 73 18.57 9.22 5.58
N GLU A 74 18.01 10.44 5.53
CA GLU A 74 18.62 11.63 6.11
C GLU A 74 18.82 11.49 7.63
N LEU A 75 17.79 11.02 8.33
CA LEU A 75 17.81 10.88 9.79
C LEU A 75 18.86 9.88 10.25
N VAL A 76 18.92 8.69 9.64
CA VAL A 76 19.92 7.68 10.03
C VAL A 76 21.32 8.09 9.61
N THR A 77 21.50 8.73 8.45
CA THR A 77 22.81 9.21 8.00
C THR A 77 23.36 10.30 8.91
N GLY A 78 22.52 11.29 9.26
CA GLY A 78 22.90 12.34 10.19
C GLY A 78 23.18 11.79 11.58
N SER A 79 22.35 10.87 12.06
CA SER A 79 22.50 10.26 13.39
C SER A 79 23.76 9.39 13.48
N ALA A 80 24.05 8.60 12.45
CA ALA A 80 25.27 7.83 12.32
C ALA A 80 26.50 8.74 12.42
N LYS A 81 26.49 9.86 11.68
CA LYS A 81 27.58 10.83 11.72
C LYS A 81 27.80 11.36 13.13
N THR A 82 26.76 11.84 13.81
CA THR A 82 26.88 12.43 15.15
C THR A 82 27.30 11.40 16.21
N VAL A 83 26.77 10.18 16.18
CA VAL A 83 27.22 9.10 17.08
C VAL A 83 28.67 8.72 16.79
N GLY A 84 29.07 8.69 15.52
CA GLY A 84 30.44 8.46 15.10
C GLY A 84 31.42 9.51 15.62
N GLU A 85 31.09 10.79 15.44
CA GLU A 85 31.87 11.93 15.95
C GLU A 85 32.00 11.86 17.48
N SER A 86 30.91 11.52 18.17
CA SER A 86 30.92 11.32 19.63
C SER A 86 31.87 10.17 20.05
N GLY A 87 31.83 9.05 19.32
CA GLY A 87 32.77 7.94 19.52
C GLY A 87 34.22 8.34 19.31
N ASP A 88 34.51 9.11 18.26
CA ASP A 88 35.86 9.62 17.96
C ASP A 88 36.36 10.60 19.02
N GLU A 89 35.48 11.46 19.56
CA GLU A 89 35.79 12.36 20.67
C GLU A 89 36.14 11.59 21.95
N TYR A 90 35.32 10.61 22.34
CA TYR A 90 35.63 9.77 23.50
C TYR A 90 36.94 9.01 23.32
N LYS A 91 37.19 8.46 22.13
CA LYS A 91 38.46 7.79 21.82
C LYS A 91 39.66 8.74 21.95
N LYS A 92 39.55 9.98 21.47
CA LYS A 92 40.62 10.98 21.61
C LYS A 92 40.87 11.34 23.07
N LEU A 93 39.79 11.50 23.85
CA LEU A 93 39.89 11.82 25.28
C LEU A 93 40.52 10.67 26.07
N ASP A 94 40.14 9.43 25.79
CA ASP A 94 40.73 8.23 26.39
C ASP A 94 42.22 8.13 26.07
N LEU A 95 42.61 8.36 24.81
CA LEU A 95 44.03 8.40 24.42
C LEU A 95 44.79 9.53 25.12
N HIS A 96 44.18 10.70 25.28
CA HIS A 96 44.80 11.83 25.98
C HIS A 96 45.03 11.52 27.47
N HIS A 97 44.04 10.97 28.16
CA HIS A 97 44.20 10.55 29.55
C HIS A 97 45.18 9.39 29.70
N ALA A 98 45.19 8.43 28.77
CA ALA A 98 46.18 7.35 28.75
C ALA A 98 47.61 7.89 28.61
N GLN A 99 47.84 8.86 27.71
CA GLN A 99 49.14 9.52 27.56
C GLN A 99 49.56 10.27 28.83
N GLN A 100 48.65 11.01 29.47
CA GLN A 100 48.96 11.69 30.74
C GLN A 100 49.32 10.71 31.86
N ILE A 101 48.65 9.56 31.89
CA ILE A 101 48.97 8.47 32.83
C ILE A 101 50.34 7.89 32.50
N ASP A 102 50.60 7.51 31.24
CA ASP A 102 51.88 6.95 30.80
C ASP A 102 53.06 7.88 31.08
N ASP A 103 52.91 9.19 30.81
CA ASP A 103 53.92 10.21 31.12
C ASP A 103 54.21 10.35 32.63
N SER A 104 53.28 9.88 33.48
CA SER A 104 53.38 9.95 34.94
C SER A 104 53.94 8.66 35.59
N PHE A 105 54.04 7.56 34.85
CA PHE A 105 54.50 6.26 35.38
C PHE A 105 55.91 5.87 34.87
N ALA A 106 56.70 5.22 35.73
CA ALA A 106 57.82 4.39 35.30
C ALA A 106 57.29 2.97 35.03
N GLU A 107 57.67 2.40 33.88
CA GLU A 107 57.10 1.19 33.24
C GLU A 107 56.49 0.15 34.19
N GLN A 108 55.20 -0.13 33.99
CA GLN A 108 54.56 -1.37 34.44
C GLN A 108 53.75 -2.00 33.29
N PRO A 109 53.65 -3.34 33.24
CA PRO A 109 53.07 -4.03 32.10
C PRO A 109 51.54 -3.88 32.05
N TYR A 110 51.03 -3.55 30.87
CA TYR A 110 49.59 -3.36 30.58
C TYR A 110 48.87 -4.69 30.35
N GLU A 111 47.68 -4.84 30.94
CA GLU A 111 46.75 -5.94 30.65
C GLU A 111 45.86 -5.60 29.44
N HIS A 112 45.65 -6.58 28.56
CA HIS A 112 45.00 -6.41 27.26
C HIS A 112 43.47 -6.30 27.38
N TYR A 113 42.90 -5.23 26.80
CA TYR A 113 41.46 -5.04 26.68
C TYR A 113 40.81 -6.15 25.82
N LYS A 114 39.69 -6.70 26.30
CA LYS A 114 38.86 -7.64 25.53
C LYS A 114 37.84 -6.86 24.69
N PRO A 115 37.78 -7.07 23.36
CA PRO A 115 36.76 -6.45 22.53
C PRO A 115 35.36 -6.94 22.92
N ALA A 116 34.37 -6.07 22.79
CA ALA A 116 32.97 -6.41 22.95
C ALA A 116 32.56 -7.52 21.96
N GLY A 117 31.69 -8.43 22.39
CA GLY A 117 31.12 -9.47 21.55
C GLY A 117 30.31 -8.89 20.40
N LYS A 118 30.23 -9.59 19.27
CA LYS A 118 29.40 -9.20 18.13
C LYS A 118 27.92 -9.26 18.54
N PRO A 119 27.13 -8.21 18.32
CA PRO A 119 25.69 -8.28 18.53
C PRO A 119 25.04 -9.31 17.61
N GLY A 120 23.88 -9.81 18.05
CA GLY A 120 23.05 -10.70 17.25
C GLY A 120 22.42 -9.92 16.10
N ALA A 121 22.65 -10.37 14.87
CA ALA A 121 22.13 -9.68 13.68
C ALA A 121 20.59 -9.77 13.65
N ALA A 122 19.93 -8.62 13.72
CA ALA A 122 18.54 -8.51 13.30
C ALA A 122 18.41 -8.86 11.80
N GLU A 123 17.18 -9.17 11.37
CA GLU A 123 16.91 -9.57 9.98
C GLU A 123 17.19 -8.41 9.01
N ASP A 124 17.78 -8.67 7.84
CA ASP A 124 18.05 -7.64 6.83
C ASP A 124 16.73 -7.03 6.30
N PRO A 125 16.46 -5.72 6.48
CA PRO A 125 15.22 -5.11 6.03
C PRO A 125 14.96 -5.29 4.53
N ALA A 126 16.01 -5.24 3.69
CA ALA A 126 15.86 -5.41 2.25
C ALA A 126 15.38 -6.82 1.86
N ALA A 127 15.56 -7.83 2.72
CA ALA A 127 15.04 -9.17 2.48
C ALA A 127 13.50 -9.24 2.49
N LYS A 128 12.82 -8.22 3.03
CA LYS A 128 11.36 -8.10 3.03
C LYS A 128 10.78 -7.61 1.70
N LEU A 129 11.63 -7.04 0.83
CA LEU A 129 11.23 -6.45 -0.45
C LEU A 129 11.19 -7.50 -1.56
N THR A 130 10.27 -8.45 -1.47
CA THR A 130 10.10 -9.51 -2.46
C THR A 130 9.14 -9.10 -3.57
N ASP A 131 9.25 -9.71 -4.76
CA ASP A 131 8.33 -9.45 -5.86
C ASP A 131 6.87 -9.70 -5.40
N PRO A 132 5.97 -8.71 -5.57
CA PRO A 132 4.62 -8.80 -5.09
C PRO A 132 3.80 -9.79 -5.91
N LYS A 133 2.76 -10.35 -5.28
CA LYS A 133 1.84 -11.30 -5.89
C LYS A 133 0.42 -10.81 -5.74
N ALA A 134 -0.38 -10.96 -6.79
CA ALA A 134 -1.82 -10.74 -6.68
C ALA A 134 -2.42 -11.81 -5.77
N GLU A 135 -3.14 -11.38 -4.73
CA GLU A 135 -3.86 -12.26 -3.82
C GLU A 135 -5.09 -12.86 -4.53
N HIS A 136 -5.69 -12.08 -5.44
CA HIS A 136 -6.85 -12.49 -6.24
C HIS A 136 -6.57 -12.33 -7.74
N LYS A 137 -6.70 -13.42 -8.48
CA LYS A 137 -6.76 -13.38 -9.95
C LYS A 137 -8.17 -12.97 -10.35
N ILE A 138 -8.41 -11.69 -10.59
CA ILE A 138 -9.65 -11.28 -11.24
C ILE A 138 -9.60 -11.83 -12.68
N PRO A 139 -10.62 -12.57 -13.15
CA PRO A 139 -10.56 -13.16 -14.47
C PRO A 139 -10.37 -12.07 -15.54
N GLU A 140 -9.35 -12.21 -16.41
CA GLU A 140 -9.17 -11.40 -17.64
C GLU A 140 -10.41 -11.41 -18.54
N VAL A 141 -11.32 -12.34 -18.28
CA VAL A 141 -12.53 -12.65 -19.04
C VAL A 141 -13.59 -11.53 -19.01
N ILE A 142 -13.35 -10.38 -18.37
CA ILE A 142 -14.28 -9.22 -18.44
C ILE A 142 -14.43 -8.75 -19.89
N GLY A 143 -13.35 -8.71 -20.67
CA GLY A 143 -13.40 -8.29 -22.08
C GLY A 143 -14.11 -9.28 -23.00
N GLU A 144 -13.92 -10.59 -22.80
CA GLU A 144 -14.51 -11.64 -23.64
C GLU A 144 -15.96 -11.97 -23.25
N THR A 145 -16.25 -12.06 -21.94
CA THR A 145 -17.58 -12.41 -21.39
C THR A 145 -18.63 -11.36 -21.74
N PHE A 146 -18.24 -10.08 -21.76
CA PHE A 146 -19.15 -8.97 -22.06
C PHE A 146 -18.99 -8.44 -23.50
N SER A 147 -18.31 -9.19 -24.38
CA SER A 147 -18.07 -8.74 -25.74
C SER A 147 -19.37 -8.60 -26.55
N LEU A 148 -19.49 -7.46 -27.23
CA LEU A 148 -20.64 -7.05 -28.05
C LEU A 148 -21.12 -8.13 -29.03
N GLY A 149 -20.21 -8.96 -29.57
CA GLY A 149 -20.53 -9.97 -30.58
C GLY A 149 -21.48 -11.06 -30.10
N SER A 150 -21.43 -11.42 -28.81
CA SER A 150 -22.32 -12.42 -28.22
C SER A 150 -23.73 -11.87 -28.00
N TRP A 151 -23.84 -10.66 -27.45
CA TRP A 151 -25.09 -9.95 -27.17
C TRP A 151 -25.83 -9.48 -28.43
N LEU A 152 -25.10 -9.01 -29.45
CA LEU A 152 -25.69 -8.52 -30.71
C LEU A 152 -26.30 -9.63 -31.59
N SER A 153 -25.99 -10.90 -31.34
CA SER A 153 -26.44 -12.03 -32.17
C SER A 153 -27.93 -12.38 -32.00
N LEU A 154 -28.63 -11.81 -31.00
CA LEU A 154 -29.96 -12.25 -30.57
C LEU A 154 -31.14 -11.64 -31.34
N GLY A 155 -30.85 -10.94 -32.43
CA GLY A 155 -31.85 -10.39 -33.34
C GLY A 155 -32.39 -9.02 -32.92
N LYS A 156 -32.89 -8.27 -33.90
CA LYS A 156 -33.27 -6.86 -33.78
C LYS A 156 -34.32 -6.57 -32.69
N LEU A 157 -35.27 -7.50 -32.48
CA LEU A 157 -36.34 -7.34 -31.49
C LEU A 157 -35.85 -7.44 -30.04
N ALA A 158 -34.90 -8.33 -29.75
CA ALA A 158 -34.30 -8.45 -28.43
C ALA A 158 -33.43 -7.23 -28.10
N ASP A 159 -32.68 -6.71 -29.08
CA ASP A 159 -31.87 -5.48 -28.93
C ASP A 159 -32.75 -4.24 -28.67
N GLU A 160 -33.88 -4.10 -29.38
CA GLU A 160 -34.85 -3.02 -29.13
C GLU A 160 -35.50 -3.13 -27.75
N ALA A 161 -35.84 -4.34 -27.29
CA ALA A 161 -36.39 -4.57 -25.95
C ALA A 161 -35.37 -4.23 -24.85
N ILE A 162 -34.11 -4.68 -25.01
CA ILE A 162 -33.02 -4.39 -24.07
C ILE A 162 -32.77 -2.88 -23.98
N LYS A 163 -32.71 -2.18 -25.12
CA LYS A 163 -32.56 -0.72 -25.14
C LYS A 163 -33.74 0.01 -24.50
N ALA A 164 -34.97 -0.47 -24.71
CA ALA A 164 -36.16 0.12 -24.11
C ALA A 164 -36.18 -0.05 -22.57
N ILE A 165 -35.71 -1.19 -22.06
CA ILE A 165 -35.68 -1.48 -20.61
C ILE A 165 -34.50 -0.79 -19.92
N CYS A 166 -33.30 -0.85 -20.51
CA CYS A 166 -32.06 -0.45 -19.85
C CYS A 166 -31.63 0.97 -20.22
N GLY A 167 -32.10 1.51 -21.34
CA GLY A 167 -31.66 2.80 -21.90
C GLY A 167 -30.24 2.79 -22.51
N VAL A 168 -29.47 1.74 -22.28
CA VAL A 168 -28.09 1.53 -22.76
C VAL A 168 -27.89 0.07 -23.18
N ASN A 169 -26.75 -0.26 -23.79
CA ASN A 169 -26.30 -1.65 -23.90
C ASN A 169 -25.75 -2.08 -22.52
N PRO A 170 -26.41 -2.99 -21.81
CA PRO A 170 -26.08 -3.30 -20.43
C PRO A 170 -24.75 -4.06 -20.30
N GLY A 171 -24.43 -4.93 -21.25
CA GLY A 171 -23.15 -5.65 -21.29
C GLY A 171 -21.97 -4.70 -21.53
N GLU A 172 -22.10 -3.81 -22.53
CA GLU A 172 -21.07 -2.80 -22.80
C GLU A 172 -20.92 -1.82 -21.63
N TRP A 173 -22.03 -1.38 -21.03
CA TRP A 173 -22.01 -0.47 -19.87
C TRP A 173 -21.29 -1.10 -18.67
N VAL A 174 -21.57 -2.37 -18.36
CA VAL A 174 -20.87 -3.11 -17.29
C VAL A 174 -19.39 -3.29 -17.64
N ALA A 175 -19.07 -3.75 -18.85
CA ALA A 175 -17.69 -3.94 -19.30
C ALA A 175 -16.88 -2.64 -19.20
N GLN A 176 -17.49 -1.53 -19.63
CA GLN A 176 -16.92 -0.20 -19.54
C GLN A 176 -16.65 0.23 -18.10
N ARG A 177 -17.45 -0.19 -17.11
CA ARG A 177 -17.24 0.20 -15.70
C ARG A 177 -16.32 -0.73 -14.92
N LEU A 178 -16.08 -1.94 -15.40
CA LEU A 178 -15.22 -2.93 -14.74
C LEU A 178 -13.85 -3.12 -15.39
N THR A 179 -13.63 -2.53 -16.57
CA THR A 179 -12.35 -2.59 -17.26
C THR A 179 -11.26 -1.93 -16.42
N GLY A 180 -10.25 -2.72 -16.05
CA GLY A 180 -9.08 -2.31 -15.27
C GLY A 180 -8.16 -3.50 -15.01
N ASP A 181 -6.90 -3.21 -14.72
CA ASP A 181 -5.92 -4.24 -14.34
C ASP A 181 -5.94 -4.42 -12.81
N TRP A 182 -6.91 -5.21 -12.37
CA TRP A 182 -7.11 -5.50 -10.96
C TRP A 182 -6.06 -6.46 -10.38
N GLU A 183 -5.34 -7.19 -11.25
CA GLU A 183 -4.21 -8.01 -10.84
C GLU A 183 -3.07 -7.10 -10.39
N GLU A 184 -2.72 -6.09 -11.18
CA GLU A 184 -1.73 -5.08 -10.80
C GLU A 184 -2.17 -4.27 -9.58
N PHE A 185 -3.48 -3.99 -9.44
CA PHE A 185 -4.01 -3.36 -8.23
C PHE A 185 -3.79 -4.20 -6.96
N SER A 186 -3.96 -5.52 -7.03
CA SER A 186 -3.68 -6.42 -5.91
C SER A 186 -2.17 -6.60 -5.67
N LYS A 187 -1.34 -6.65 -6.72
CA LYS A 187 0.13 -6.63 -6.58
C LYS A 187 0.62 -5.36 -5.88
N ALA A 188 0.02 -4.21 -6.16
CA ALA A 188 0.33 -2.97 -5.45
C ALA A 188 0.01 -3.04 -3.96
N ALA A 189 -1.11 -3.67 -3.59
CA ALA A 189 -1.47 -3.91 -2.20
C ALA A 189 -0.40 -4.78 -1.50
N ASP A 190 0.03 -5.86 -2.13
CA ASP A 190 1.09 -6.73 -1.62
C ASP A 190 2.44 -6.00 -1.51
N ALA A 191 2.79 -5.17 -2.49
CA ALA A 191 3.98 -4.33 -2.45
C ALA A 191 3.98 -3.38 -1.24
N LEU A 192 2.84 -2.75 -0.92
CA LEU A 192 2.70 -1.92 0.28
C LEU A 192 2.92 -2.70 1.57
N ARG A 193 2.47 -3.97 1.64
CA ARG A 193 2.74 -4.85 2.79
C ARG A 193 4.24 -5.14 2.92
N HIS A 194 4.92 -5.44 1.83
CA HIS A 194 6.37 -5.65 1.81
C HIS A 194 7.15 -4.41 2.27
N VAL A 195 6.73 -3.21 1.87
CA VAL A 195 7.29 -1.95 2.37
C VAL A 195 7.01 -1.77 3.87
N GLY A 196 5.81 -2.13 4.34
CA GLY A 196 5.49 -2.15 5.77
C GLY A 196 6.39 -3.10 6.57
N ASP A 197 6.65 -4.30 6.04
CA ASP A 197 7.56 -5.27 6.64
C ASP A 197 9.01 -4.78 6.64
N PHE A 198 9.45 -4.11 5.57
CA PHE A 198 10.74 -3.43 5.52
C PHE A 198 10.88 -2.43 6.67
N TYR A 199 9.89 -1.56 6.88
CA TYR A 199 9.93 -0.57 7.97
C TYR A 199 9.98 -1.23 9.35
N ALA A 200 9.21 -2.30 9.57
CA ALA A 200 9.26 -3.03 10.84
C ALA A 200 10.65 -3.61 11.10
N ALA A 201 11.23 -4.32 10.12
CA ALA A 201 12.58 -4.87 10.23
C ALA A 201 13.63 -3.78 10.40
N PHE A 202 13.48 -2.64 9.74
CA PHE A 202 14.38 -1.49 9.87
C PHE A 202 14.43 -0.98 11.31
N GLY A 203 13.27 -0.74 11.93
CA GLY A 203 13.24 -0.29 13.33
C GLY A 203 13.72 -1.36 14.32
N ASP A 204 13.50 -2.65 14.03
CA ASP A 204 14.07 -3.75 14.83
C ASP A 204 15.61 -3.72 14.85
N ASN A 205 16.24 -3.41 13.70
CA ASN A 205 17.70 -3.26 13.63
C ASN A 205 18.21 -2.09 14.47
N ILE A 206 17.57 -0.91 14.38
CA ILE A 206 17.91 0.25 15.24
C ILE A 206 17.83 -0.16 16.72
N GLY A 207 16.73 -0.82 17.12
CA GLY A 207 16.51 -1.21 18.52
C GLY A 207 17.54 -2.21 19.05
N ALA A 208 17.85 -3.25 18.26
CA ALA A 208 18.79 -4.30 18.65
C ALA A 208 20.22 -3.75 18.84
N ASP A 209 20.67 -2.88 17.94
CA ASP A 209 22.01 -2.31 18.02
C ASP A 209 22.10 -1.17 19.05
N LEU A 210 20.99 -0.45 19.30
CA LEU A 210 20.89 0.53 20.37
C LEU A 210 21.11 -0.13 21.73
N GLU A 211 20.47 -1.27 21.99
CA GLU A 211 20.65 -2.00 23.25
C GLU A 211 22.13 -2.34 23.49
N THR A 212 22.80 -2.84 22.45
CA THR A 212 24.23 -3.19 22.50
C THR A 212 25.11 -1.96 22.77
N MET A 213 24.81 -0.83 22.11
CA MET A 213 25.52 0.43 22.35
C MET A 213 25.36 0.89 23.81
N LEU A 214 24.14 0.91 24.33
CA LEU A 214 23.82 1.42 25.67
C LEU A 214 24.36 0.53 26.81
N GLN A 215 24.59 -0.77 26.58
CA GLN A 215 25.25 -1.63 27.57
C GLN A 215 26.67 -1.17 27.93
N SER A 216 27.33 -0.45 27.02
CA SER A 216 28.72 -0.01 27.17
C SER A 216 28.89 1.51 27.10
N TRP A 217 27.79 2.26 27.17
CA TRP A 217 27.77 3.71 27.21
C TRP A 217 26.77 4.19 28.26
N GLN A 218 27.24 4.92 29.27
CA GLN A 218 26.46 5.43 30.39
C GLN A 218 26.79 6.90 30.63
N GLY A 219 25.76 7.71 30.83
CA GLY A 219 25.88 9.14 31.07
C GLY A 219 24.68 9.91 30.53
N HIS A 220 24.71 11.24 30.62
CA HIS A 220 23.62 12.08 30.12
C HIS A 220 23.42 11.93 28.61
N ALA A 221 24.51 11.98 27.83
CA ALA A 221 24.45 11.80 26.37
C ALA A 221 23.90 10.43 25.95
N SER A 222 24.29 9.36 26.66
CA SER A 222 23.74 8.02 26.44
C SER A 222 22.22 7.97 26.72
N THR A 223 21.75 8.67 27.74
CA THR A 223 20.32 8.73 28.09
C THR A 223 19.51 9.42 26.99
N GLU A 224 19.99 10.57 26.51
CA GLU A 224 19.35 11.30 25.41
C GLU A 224 19.38 10.52 24.09
N ALA A 225 20.52 9.89 23.75
CA ALA A 225 20.62 9.00 22.60
C ALA A 225 19.65 7.82 22.70
N GLY A 226 19.58 7.19 23.87
CA GLY A 226 18.65 6.09 24.14
C GLY A 226 17.20 6.48 23.91
N ALA A 227 16.78 7.63 24.44
CA ALA A 227 15.44 8.15 24.24
C ALA A 227 15.16 8.45 22.76
N TYR A 228 16.09 9.11 22.07
CA TYR A 228 15.99 9.44 20.65
C TYR A 228 15.84 8.20 19.78
N PHE A 229 16.76 7.25 19.85
CA PHE A 229 16.77 6.08 18.96
C PHE A 229 15.64 5.09 19.28
N THR A 230 15.21 5.01 20.54
CA THR A 230 13.98 4.26 20.90
C THR A 230 12.76 4.87 20.22
N SER A 231 12.62 6.20 20.28
CA SER A 231 11.53 6.92 19.60
C SER A 231 11.60 6.76 18.08
N LEU A 232 12.79 6.84 17.50
CA LEU A 232 13.02 6.64 16.07
C LEU A 232 12.60 5.22 15.65
N ALA A 233 13.12 4.20 16.31
CA ALA A 233 12.81 2.79 16.03
C ALA A 233 11.30 2.52 16.07
N ALA A 234 10.62 2.98 17.14
CA ALA A 234 9.17 2.83 17.29
C ALA A 234 8.38 3.55 16.17
N SER A 235 8.84 4.75 15.77
CA SER A 235 8.17 5.54 14.73
C SER A 235 8.35 4.93 13.34
N VAL A 236 9.50 4.33 13.07
CA VAL A 236 9.78 3.59 11.84
C VAL A 236 8.93 2.30 11.81
N GLN A 237 8.89 1.52 12.89
CA GLN A 237 8.01 0.34 12.97
C GLN A 237 6.52 0.69 12.81
N GLY A 238 6.10 1.83 13.36
CA GLY A 238 4.73 2.33 13.29
C GLY A 238 4.21 2.56 11.86
N GLN A 239 5.11 2.69 10.87
CA GLN A 239 4.75 2.85 9.45
C GLN A 239 4.02 1.64 8.87
N LYS A 240 4.28 0.44 9.41
CA LYS A 240 3.69 -0.81 8.91
C LYS A 240 2.17 -0.80 8.99
N GLY A 241 1.60 -0.34 10.10
CA GLY A 241 0.15 -0.39 10.35
C GLY A 241 -0.67 0.31 9.27
N PRO A 242 -0.43 1.61 9.00
CA PRO A 242 -1.13 2.34 7.95
C PRO A 242 -0.97 1.73 6.55
N LEU A 243 0.22 1.24 6.19
CA LEU A 243 0.46 0.62 4.87
C LEU A 243 -0.29 -0.72 4.71
N VAL A 244 -0.26 -1.58 5.73
CA VAL A 244 -1.01 -2.84 5.72
C VAL A 244 -2.51 -2.60 5.67
N ALA A 245 -3.00 -1.59 6.39
CA ALA A 245 -4.41 -1.26 6.37
C ALA A 245 -4.85 -0.70 5.00
N LEU A 246 -4.01 0.10 4.34
CA LEU A 246 -4.25 0.55 2.97
C LEU A 246 -4.29 -0.63 1.99
N ALA A 247 -3.31 -1.53 2.08
CA ALA A 247 -3.30 -2.76 1.30
C ALA A 247 -4.58 -3.58 1.48
N GLN A 248 -5.04 -3.76 2.72
CA GLN A 248 -6.27 -4.49 3.01
C GLN A 248 -7.50 -3.84 2.35
N GLN A 249 -7.60 -2.51 2.33
CA GLN A 249 -8.71 -1.82 1.65
C GLN A 249 -8.65 -2.00 0.12
N MET A 250 -7.43 -2.07 -0.43
CA MET A 250 -7.24 -2.38 -1.84
C MET A 250 -7.72 -3.81 -2.16
N ASP A 251 -7.36 -4.82 -1.37
CA ASP A 251 -7.83 -6.18 -1.62
C ASP A 251 -9.35 -6.34 -1.46
N ILE A 252 -9.95 -5.71 -0.44
CA ILE A 252 -11.42 -5.67 -0.29
C ILE A 252 -12.08 -5.09 -1.55
N THR A 253 -11.45 -4.08 -2.17
CA THR A 253 -11.97 -3.45 -3.39
C THR A 253 -11.82 -4.36 -4.59
N ALA A 254 -10.66 -5.01 -4.76
CA ALA A 254 -10.44 -5.98 -5.83
C ALA A 254 -11.43 -7.16 -5.71
N GLU A 255 -11.61 -7.72 -4.51
CA GLU A 255 -12.59 -8.78 -4.24
C GLU A 255 -14.03 -8.31 -4.50
N GLY A 256 -14.35 -7.07 -4.10
CA GLY A 256 -15.64 -6.43 -4.38
C GLY A 256 -15.93 -6.33 -5.88
N VAL A 257 -14.92 -5.97 -6.68
CA VAL A 257 -15.03 -5.91 -8.14
C VAL A 257 -15.17 -7.30 -8.76
N ALA A 258 -14.41 -8.29 -8.28
CA ALA A 258 -14.54 -9.68 -8.74
C ALA A 258 -15.96 -10.21 -8.46
N SER A 259 -16.43 -10.05 -7.22
CA SER A 259 -17.77 -10.46 -6.79
C SER A 259 -18.86 -9.75 -7.59
N PHE A 260 -18.68 -8.45 -7.86
CA PHE A 260 -19.60 -7.71 -8.72
C PHE A 260 -19.58 -8.23 -10.16
N THR A 261 -18.42 -8.53 -10.71
CA THR A 261 -18.27 -9.06 -12.07
C THR A 261 -19.09 -10.34 -12.24
N ASP A 262 -18.99 -11.26 -11.29
CA ASP A 262 -19.76 -12.51 -11.28
C ASP A 262 -21.27 -12.27 -11.14
N ALA A 263 -21.66 -11.36 -10.24
CA ALA A 263 -23.07 -11.00 -10.05
C ALA A 263 -23.67 -10.30 -11.28
N ALA A 264 -22.90 -9.41 -11.90
CA ALA A 264 -23.28 -8.70 -13.11
C ALA A 264 -23.40 -9.67 -14.29
N LYS A 265 -22.49 -10.65 -14.42
CA LYS A 265 -22.61 -11.73 -15.41
C LYS A 265 -23.92 -12.49 -15.26
N GLY A 266 -24.21 -13.01 -14.07
CA GLY A 266 -25.46 -13.75 -13.83
C GLY A 266 -26.72 -12.89 -14.03
N GLY A 267 -26.67 -11.61 -13.64
CA GLY A 267 -27.76 -10.68 -13.87
C GLY A 267 -27.97 -10.36 -15.35
N LEU A 268 -26.88 -10.22 -16.11
CA LEU A 268 -26.92 -10.00 -17.55
C LEU A 268 -27.45 -11.23 -18.29
N GLU A 269 -27.08 -12.44 -17.89
CA GLU A 269 -27.66 -13.69 -18.40
C GLU A 269 -29.18 -13.76 -18.14
N ASP A 270 -29.64 -13.46 -16.92
CA ASP A 270 -31.08 -13.44 -16.59
C ASP A 270 -31.83 -12.33 -17.34
N LEU A 271 -31.20 -11.17 -17.52
CA LEU A 271 -31.75 -10.08 -18.34
C LEU A 271 -31.92 -10.53 -19.80
N MET A 272 -30.96 -11.30 -20.31
CA MET A 272 -31.01 -11.82 -21.66
C MET A 272 -32.15 -12.82 -21.87
N ASP A 273 -32.31 -13.76 -20.94
CA ASP A 273 -33.40 -14.74 -21.00
C ASP A 273 -34.78 -14.06 -21.02
N LYS A 274 -34.94 -12.98 -20.25
CA LYS A 274 -36.16 -12.16 -20.26
C LYS A 274 -36.33 -11.39 -21.58
N ALA A 275 -35.26 -10.87 -22.17
CA ALA A 275 -35.32 -10.20 -23.46
C ALA A 275 -35.72 -11.16 -24.60
N ILE A 276 -35.19 -12.39 -24.60
CA ILE A 276 -35.60 -13.44 -25.54
C ILE A 276 -37.08 -13.79 -25.34
N THR A 277 -37.52 -13.94 -24.09
CA THR A 277 -38.93 -14.19 -23.75
C THR A 277 -39.84 -13.08 -24.28
N LEU A 278 -39.45 -11.80 -24.10
CA LEU A 278 -40.17 -10.66 -24.66
C LEU A 278 -40.20 -10.66 -26.18
N GLY A 279 -39.11 -11.03 -26.84
CA GLY A 279 -39.07 -11.18 -28.31
C GLY A 279 -40.06 -12.23 -28.81
N ILE A 280 -40.17 -13.36 -28.10
CA ILE A 280 -41.14 -14.44 -28.39
C ILE A 280 -42.57 -13.95 -28.12
N GLU A 281 -42.83 -13.29 -26.98
CA GLU A 281 -44.15 -12.74 -26.63
C GLU A 281 -44.61 -11.68 -27.66
N ALA A 282 -43.70 -10.81 -28.10
CA ALA A 282 -43.97 -9.81 -29.12
C ALA A 282 -44.27 -10.45 -30.49
N ALA A 283 -43.51 -11.47 -30.89
CA ALA A 283 -43.77 -12.22 -32.13
C ALA A 283 -45.12 -12.95 -32.07
N ALA A 284 -45.46 -13.56 -30.93
CA ALA A 284 -46.74 -14.21 -30.70
C ALA A 284 -47.91 -13.22 -30.70
N ALA A 285 -47.74 -12.03 -30.11
CA ALA A 285 -48.71 -10.94 -30.17
C ALA A 285 -48.95 -10.49 -31.63
N ALA A 286 -47.88 -10.34 -32.39
CA ALA A 286 -47.92 -9.96 -33.79
C ALA A 286 -48.51 -11.05 -34.70
N ALA A 287 -48.48 -12.32 -34.32
CA ALA A 287 -49.13 -13.41 -35.06
C ALA A 287 -50.60 -13.64 -34.65
N SER A 288 -50.95 -13.32 -33.40
CA SER A 288 -52.29 -13.57 -32.84
C SER A 288 -53.27 -12.41 -33.01
N TRP A 289 -52.85 -11.30 -33.63
CA TRP A 289 -53.71 -10.14 -33.91
C TRP A 289 -54.96 -10.49 -34.73
N GLU A 290 -54.89 -11.54 -35.56
CA GLU A 290 -56.02 -12.02 -36.38
C GLU A 290 -57.10 -12.76 -35.56
N THR A 291 -56.80 -13.17 -34.32
CA THR A 291 -57.67 -14.04 -33.50
C THR A 291 -58.60 -13.30 -32.54
N GLY A 292 -58.55 -11.95 -32.51
CA GLY A 292 -59.44 -11.09 -31.72
C GLY A 292 -59.19 -11.04 -30.20
N PHE A 293 -58.58 -12.08 -29.62
CA PHE A 293 -58.24 -12.17 -28.18
C PHE A 293 -56.74 -12.14 -27.89
N GLY A 294 -55.88 -12.34 -28.91
CA GLY A 294 -54.42 -12.37 -28.78
C GLY A 294 -53.76 -11.12 -28.16
N PRO A 295 -54.16 -9.89 -28.51
CA PRO A 295 -53.47 -8.68 -28.06
C PRO A 295 -53.54 -8.41 -26.54
N LEU A 296 -54.66 -8.77 -25.88
CA LEU A 296 -54.86 -8.50 -24.45
C LEU A 296 -54.05 -9.43 -23.54
N ALA A 297 -54.02 -10.73 -23.85
CA ALA A 297 -53.23 -11.69 -23.10
C ALA A 297 -51.73 -11.45 -23.31
N ALA A 298 -51.31 -11.22 -24.56
CA ALA A 298 -49.90 -10.96 -24.88
C ALA A 298 -49.37 -9.67 -24.24
N GLY A 299 -50.20 -8.62 -24.12
CA GLY A 299 -49.82 -7.37 -23.44
C GLY A 299 -49.58 -7.54 -21.94
N ALA A 300 -50.38 -8.37 -21.25
CA ALA A 300 -50.22 -8.60 -19.81
C ALA A 300 -48.94 -9.40 -19.48
N PHE A 301 -48.65 -10.45 -20.25
CA PHE A 301 -47.40 -11.22 -20.10
C PHE A 301 -46.17 -10.37 -20.41
N ALA A 302 -46.21 -9.58 -21.50
CA ALA A 302 -45.13 -8.66 -21.84
C ALA A 302 -44.88 -7.61 -20.75
N ALA A 303 -45.92 -7.04 -20.13
CA ALA A 303 -45.77 -6.08 -19.04
C ALA A 303 -45.08 -6.70 -17.81
N VAL A 304 -45.42 -7.93 -17.45
CA VAL A 304 -44.77 -8.66 -16.34
C VAL A 304 -43.31 -8.96 -16.66
N THR A 305 -43.01 -9.37 -17.90
CA THR A 305 -41.63 -9.68 -18.31
C THR A 305 -40.77 -8.42 -18.37
N ILE A 306 -41.30 -7.29 -18.86
CA ILE A 306 -40.65 -5.97 -18.81
C ILE A 306 -40.33 -5.57 -17.36
N TYR A 307 -41.31 -5.67 -16.46
CA TYR A 307 -41.12 -5.32 -15.05
C TYR A 307 -40.00 -6.15 -14.38
N LYS A 308 -39.95 -7.46 -14.64
CA LYS A 308 -38.88 -8.33 -14.10
C LYS A 308 -37.52 -7.99 -14.70
N ALA A 309 -37.46 -7.65 -15.99
CA ALA A 309 -36.23 -7.22 -16.64
C ALA A 309 -35.71 -5.89 -16.05
N GLU A 310 -36.62 -4.93 -15.82
CA GLU A 310 -36.29 -3.66 -15.16
C GLU A 310 -35.75 -3.88 -13.74
N GLN A 311 -36.37 -4.77 -12.95
CA GLN A 311 -35.87 -5.12 -11.61
C GLN A 311 -34.46 -5.74 -11.66
N THR A 312 -34.21 -6.60 -12.64
CA THR A 312 -32.90 -7.24 -12.82
C THR A 312 -31.84 -6.20 -13.14
N TRP A 313 -32.16 -5.27 -14.05
CA TRP A 313 -31.29 -4.15 -14.40
C TRP A 313 -31.01 -3.22 -13.20
N LYS A 314 -32.05 -2.84 -12.44
CA LYS A 314 -31.87 -2.04 -11.21
C LYS A 314 -30.96 -2.72 -10.21
N ARG A 315 -31.10 -4.03 -10.01
CA ARG A 315 -30.22 -4.79 -9.12
C ARG A 315 -28.76 -4.75 -9.57
N ILE A 316 -28.49 -4.85 -10.87
CA ILE A 316 -27.13 -4.73 -11.42
C ILE A 316 -26.57 -3.32 -11.14
N ALA A 317 -27.36 -2.27 -11.42
CA ALA A 317 -26.95 -0.89 -11.15
C ALA A 317 -26.68 -0.62 -9.66
N GLU A 318 -27.58 -1.07 -8.76
CA GLU A 318 -27.42 -0.93 -7.31
C GLU A 318 -26.18 -1.65 -6.77
N MET A 319 -25.84 -2.81 -7.34
CA MET A 319 -24.61 -3.52 -6.97
C MET A 319 -23.36 -2.74 -7.41
N LEU A 320 -23.41 -2.04 -8.55
CA LEU A 320 -22.30 -1.20 -9.00
C LEU A 320 -22.14 0.00 -8.07
N ASP A 321 -23.23 0.65 -7.66
CA ASP A 321 -23.19 1.79 -6.73
C ASP A 321 -22.59 1.39 -5.37
N LYS A 322 -22.87 0.17 -4.89
CA LYS A 322 -22.25 -0.38 -3.68
C LYS A 322 -20.75 -0.62 -3.86
N ALA A 323 -20.36 -1.18 -5.00
CA ALA A 323 -18.95 -1.41 -5.33
C ALA A 323 -18.19 -0.07 -5.42
N TRP A 324 -18.78 0.94 -6.06
CA TRP A 324 -18.26 2.30 -6.12
C TRP A 324 -18.12 2.94 -4.73
N SER A 325 -19.10 2.73 -3.85
CA SER A 325 -19.04 3.21 -2.47
C SER A 325 -17.85 2.61 -1.71
N ALA A 326 -17.50 1.34 -1.97
CA ALA A 326 -16.28 0.74 -1.42
C ALA A 326 -15.00 1.39 -1.98
N ALA A 327 -14.97 1.75 -3.26
CA ALA A 327 -13.87 2.53 -3.85
C ALA A 327 -13.64 3.87 -3.13
N GLN A 328 -14.74 4.55 -2.77
CA GLN A 328 -14.68 5.81 -2.04
C GLN A 328 -14.12 5.63 -0.62
N VAL A 329 -14.40 4.48 0.02
CA VAL A 329 -13.78 4.12 1.30
C VAL A 329 -12.27 3.98 1.14
N VAL A 330 -11.77 3.32 0.09
CA VAL A 330 -10.33 3.26 -0.20
C VAL A 330 -9.75 4.65 -0.34
N ALA A 331 -10.36 5.52 -1.15
CA ALA A 331 -9.86 6.88 -1.35
C ALA A 331 -9.79 7.67 -0.03
N GLY A 332 -10.80 7.54 0.83
CA GLY A 332 -10.81 8.10 2.17
C GLY A 332 -9.72 7.51 3.07
N PHE A 333 -9.49 6.20 2.98
CA PHE A 333 -8.44 5.51 3.73
C PHE A 333 -7.04 5.90 3.26
N THR A 334 -6.83 6.05 1.95
CA THR A 334 -5.59 6.56 1.39
C THR A 334 -5.35 7.98 1.87
N ALA A 335 -6.37 8.85 1.85
CA ALA A 335 -6.26 10.20 2.41
C ALA A 335 -5.90 10.20 3.91
N GLY A 336 -6.54 9.33 4.70
CA GLY A 336 -6.21 9.16 6.12
C GLY A 336 -4.81 8.60 6.35
N THR A 337 -4.39 7.62 5.54
CA THR A 337 -3.05 7.01 5.58
C THR A 337 -1.99 8.01 5.18
N MET A 338 -2.20 8.80 4.13
CA MET A 338 -1.33 9.91 3.78
C MET A 338 -1.31 10.97 4.87
N GLY A 339 -2.45 11.22 5.51
CA GLY A 339 -2.55 12.03 6.72
C GLY A 339 -1.59 11.50 7.79
N ALA A 340 -1.66 10.22 8.14
CA ALA A 340 -0.76 9.58 9.10
C ALA A 340 0.71 9.65 8.64
N LEU A 341 1.01 9.30 7.38
CA LEU A 341 2.35 9.32 6.78
C LEU A 341 2.97 10.73 6.74
N ARG A 342 2.14 11.77 6.52
CA ARG A 342 2.55 13.18 6.57
C ARG A 342 2.59 13.72 7.98
N ASP A 343 1.70 13.27 8.86
CA ASP A 343 1.81 13.53 10.27
C ASP A 343 3.12 12.96 10.76
N LEU A 344 3.65 11.85 10.20
CA LEU A 344 5.03 11.41 10.46
C LEU A 344 6.14 12.40 10.05
N GLN A 345 5.87 13.31 9.10
CA GLN A 345 6.75 14.45 8.78
C GLN A 345 6.58 15.63 9.77
N ASN A 346 5.41 15.77 10.40
CA ASN A 346 5.09 16.82 11.38
C ASN A 346 5.24 16.36 12.85
N SER A 347 5.28 15.04 13.13
CA SER A 347 5.68 14.23 14.30
C SER A 347 5.01 12.83 14.21
N PRO A 348 5.76 11.70 14.15
CA PRO A 348 6.64 11.19 15.22
C PRO A 348 8.08 10.82 14.82
N LEU A 349 8.53 11.01 13.57
CA LEU A 349 9.97 10.98 13.32
C LEU A 349 10.62 12.22 13.96
N PRO A 350 11.82 12.11 14.55
CA PRO A 350 12.48 13.26 15.12
C PRO A 350 12.66 14.39 14.10
N ALA A 351 12.48 15.64 14.54
CA ALA A 351 12.56 16.83 13.68
C ALA A 351 13.94 17.00 13.02
N GLY A 352 14.96 16.33 13.56
CA GLY A 352 16.29 16.24 12.97
C GLY A 352 17.00 14.96 13.38
N ALA A 353 18.18 14.76 12.79
CA ALA A 353 19.12 13.74 13.24
C ALA A 353 19.46 13.91 14.74
N TYR A 354 19.92 12.83 15.37
CA TYR A 354 20.41 12.90 16.74
C TYR A 354 21.47 14.02 16.87
N GLN A 355 21.30 14.89 17.87
CA GLN A 355 22.27 15.92 18.22
C GLN A 355 22.91 15.57 19.56
N HIS A 356 24.23 15.47 19.58
CA HIS A 356 24.94 15.18 20.82
C HIS A 356 24.82 16.39 21.77
N PRO A 357 24.46 16.21 23.06
CA PRO A 357 24.19 17.33 23.98
C PRO A 357 25.34 18.33 24.21
N SER A 358 26.57 17.97 23.83
CA SER A 358 27.73 18.86 23.93
C SER A 358 28.14 19.50 22.60
N ALA A 359 27.45 19.21 21.50
CA ALA A 359 27.73 19.85 20.22
C ALA A 359 27.17 21.28 20.22
N PRO A 360 27.93 22.30 19.75
CA PRO A 360 27.42 23.65 19.62
C PRO A 360 26.26 23.69 18.60
N GLU A 361 25.17 24.40 18.92
CA GLU A 361 24.05 24.61 18.01
C GLU A 361 24.55 25.35 16.76
N HIS A 362 24.71 24.62 15.66
CA HIS A 362 24.94 25.22 14.35
C HIS A 362 23.57 25.69 13.82
N HIS A 363 23.23 26.94 14.14
CA HIS A 363 22.09 27.67 13.56
C HIS A 363 22.28 28.00 12.08
#